data_AF-A0AAV5LP97-F1
#
_entry.id   AF-A0AAV5LP97-F1
#
_cell.length_a   1.000
_cell.length_b   1.000
_cell.length_c   1.000
_cell.angle_alpha   90.00
_cell.angle_beta   90.00
_cell.angle_gamma   90.00
#
_symmetry.space_group_name_H-M   'P 1'
#
loop_
_entity.id
_entity.type
_entity.pdbx_description
1 polymer ?
#
loop_
_entity_poly.entity_id
_entity_poly.type
_entity_poly.pdbx_seq_one_letter_code
_entity_poly.pdbx_strand_id
1 'polypeptide(L)'
;MEVPKDQIAALLENGLYSSAQTLGSFLVSSSSVNAESSPHLKAENLILLGDALFREREYCRAIHTYKQALQYYKIIPKQNSTSRSSLSSSNRSSSPNSFNISAINENEVKFKIASCHFALGETKAALVEMEGIPSKARNLQMSLLMAKLYRNSKHNRSAVACYRECLRFVKMDFIFFHFSFSVSHGILTFKFLF
;
A
#
# COMPACT_ATOMS: atom_id res chain seq x y z
N MET A 1 -15.40 12.67 -13.08
CA MET A 1 -16.00 13.12 -11.81
C MET A 1 -15.44 12.21 -10.71
N GLU A 2 -14.35 12.62 -10.04
CA GLU A 2 -13.57 11.81 -9.06
C GLU A 2 -14.03 11.95 -7.60
N VAL A 3 -15.06 12.79 -7.39
CA VAL A 3 -15.62 13.21 -6.10
C VAL A 3 -15.89 12.10 -5.06
N PRO A 4 -16.30 10.86 -5.42
CA PRO A 4 -16.65 9.86 -4.40
C PRO A 4 -15.46 9.30 -3.61
N LYS A 5 -14.25 9.32 -4.18
CA LYS A 5 -13.05 8.74 -3.56
C LYS A 5 -12.61 9.57 -2.36
N ASP A 6 -12.50 10.88 -2.57
CA ASP A 6 -12.05 11.84 -1.55
C ASP A 6 -13.03 11.85 -0.36
N GLN A 7 -14.31 11.60 -0.62
CA GLN A 7 -15.31 11.47 0.43
C GLN A 7 -15.06 10.24 1.33
N ILE A 8 -14.73 9.07 0.76
CA ILE A 8 -14.40 7.89 1.58
C ILE A 8 -13.11 8.15 2.38
N ALA A 9 -12.09 8.73 1.75
CA ALA A 9 -10.85 9.07 2.45
C ALA A 9 -11.12 10.02 3.63
N ALA A 10 -11.92 11.08 3.43
CA ALA A 10 -12.33 11.97 4.50
C ALA A 10 -13.11 11.27 5.61
N LEU A 11 -14.01 10.32 5.28
CA LEU A 11 -14.72 9.52 6.29
C LEU A 11 -13.76 8.65 7.11
N LEU A 12 -12.75 8.04 6.47
CA LEU A 12 -11.73 7.24 7.15
C LEU A 12 -10.86 8.10 8.09
N GLU A 13 -10.48 9.30 7.66
CA GLU A 13 -9.70 10.25 8.46
C GLU A 13 -10.48 10.75 9.69
N ASN A 14 -11.79 10.97 9.55
CA ASN A 14 -12.67 11.36 10.64
C ASN A 14 -13.13 10.18 11.53
N GLY A 15 -12.68 8.96 11.24
CA GLY A 15 -13.05 7.76 12.01
C GLY A 15 -14.48 7.26 11.78
N LEU A 16 -15.17 7.74 10.75
CA LEU A 16 -16.54 7.37 10.40
C LEU A 16 -16.57 6.09 9.54
N TYR A 17 -16.08 4.98 10.10
CA TYR A 17 -15.80 3.77 9.34
C TYR A 17 -17.06 3.06 8.83
N SER A 18 -18.15 3.01 9.60
CA SER A 18 -19.41 2.38 9.16
C SER A 18 -20.04 3.14 7.98
N SER A 19 -19.93 4.48 7.97
CA SER A 19 -20.35 5.31 6.84
C SER A 19 -19.46 5.08 5.62
N ALA A 20 -18.13 5.01 5.83
CA ALA A 20 -17.17 4.70 4.78
C ALA A 20 -17.43 3.32 4.17
N GLN A 21 -17.79 2.32 4.98
CA GLN A 21 -18.14 0.97 4.54
C GLN A 21 -19.41 0.97 3.68
N THR A 22 -20.44 1.71 4.08
CA THR A 22 -21.70 1.80 3.33
C THR A 22 -21.48 2.44 1.96
N LEU A 23 -20.78 3.59 1.94
CA LEU A 23 -20.44 4.28 0.70
C LEU A 23 -19.51 3.44 -0.18
N GLY A 24 -18.48 2.81 0.39
CA GLY A 24 -17.55 1.94 -0.32
C GLY A 24 -18.25 0.74 -0.95
N SER A 25 -19.16 0.09 -0.22
CA SER A 25 -19.97 -1.03 -0.75
C SER A 25 -20.84 -0.57 -1.93
N PHE A 26 -21.49 0.59 -1.79
CA PHE A 26 -22.27 1.19 -2.88
C PHE A 26 -21.42 1.47 -4.13
N LEU A 27 -20.22 2.05 -3.98
CA LEU A 27 -19.33 2.36 -5.11
C LEU A 27 -18.80 1.10 -5.82
N VAL A 28 -18.46 0.04 -5.06
CA VAL A 28 -18.04 -1.23 -5.64
C VAL A 28 -19.18 -1.88 -6.44
N SER A 29 -20.42 -1.80 -5.94
CA SER A 29 -21.61 -2.29 -6.64
C SER A 29 -21.98 -1.43 -7.85
N SER A 30 -21.90 -0.10 -7.77
CA SER A 30 -22.24 0.79 -8.88
C SER A 30 -21.25 0.66 -10.05
N SER A 31 -19.97 0.40 -9.77
CA SER A 31 -18.97 0.09 -10.78
C SER A 31 -19.11 -1.34 -11.36
N SER A 32 -19.95 -2.21 -10.79
CA SER A 32 -20.27 -3.50 -11.42
C SER A 32 -21.37 -3.42 -12.48
N VAL A 33 -22.30 -2.46 -12.34
CA VAL A 33 -23.41 -2.25 -13.28
C VAL A 33 -23.06 -1.31 -14.43
N ASN A 34 -22.03 -0.47 -14.25
CA ASN A 34 -21.57 0.45 -15.28
C ASN A 34 -20.41 -0.16 -16.08
N ALA A 35 -20.69 -0.63 -17.30
CA ALA A 35 -19.71 -1.26 -18.19
C ALA A 35 -18.57 -0.32 -18.63
N GLU A 36 -18.75 0.99 -18.48
CA GLU A 36 -17.77 2.03 -18.78
C GLU A 36 -16.77 2.30 -17.63
N SER A 37 -16.93 1.65 -16.47
CA SER A 37 -16.01 1.87 -15.35
C SER A 37 -14.71 1.10 -15.53
N SER A 38 -13.57 1.79 -15.42
CA SER A 38 -12.27 1.17 -15.60
C SER A 38 -12.00 0.15 -14.47
N PRO A 39 -11.36 -1.00 -14.77
CA PRO A 39 -11.05 -2.01 -13.76
C PRO A 39 -10.12 -1.48 -12.66
N HIS A 40 -9.33 -0.44 -12.97
CA HIS A 40 -8.51 0.30 -12.00
C HIS A 40 -9.37 1.01 -10.94
N LEU A 41 -10.39 1.76 -11.35
CA LEU A 41 -11.30 2.45 -10.40
C LEU A 41 -11.99 1.46 -9.48
N LYS A 42 -12.40 0.29 -10.02
CA LYS A 42 -13.00 -0.76 -9.20
C LYS A 42 -12.03 -1.34 -8.17
N ALA A 43 -10.77 -1.55 -8.56
CA ALA A 43 -9.72 -2.01 -7.65
C ALA A 43 -9.45 -0.98 -6.54
N GLU A 44 -9.43 0.32 -6.85
CA GLU A 44 -9.29 1.37 -5.83
C GLU A 44 -10.44 1.41 -4.84
N ASN A 45 -11.69 1.36 -5.34
CA ASN A 45 -12.88 1.33 -4.50
C ASN A 45 -12.88 0.13 -3.54
N LEU A 46 -12.43 -1.04 -4.02
CA LEU A 46 -12.25 -2.22 -3.19
C LEU A 46 -11.19 -2.02 -2.09
N ILE A 47 -10.07 -1.33 -2.38
CA ILE A 47 -9.05 -1.05 -1.37
C ILE A 47 -9.59 -0.13 -0.29
N LEU A 48 -10.29 0.94 -0.67
CA LEU A 48 -10.90 1.87 0.29
C LEU A 48 -11.97 1.20 1.15
N LEU A 49 -12.80 0.33 0.56
CA LEU A 49 -13.74 -0.49 1.31
C LEU A 49 -13.01 -1.44 2.27
N GLY A 50 -11.93 -2.08 1.82
CA GLY A 50 -11.08 -2.93 2.66
C GLY A 50 -10.51 -2.17 3.86
N ASP A 51 -10.09 -0.91 3.66
CA ASP A 51 -9.57 -0.05 4.71
C ASP A 51 -10.64 0.29 5.76
N ALA A 52 -11.87 0.57 5.33
CA ALA A 52 -13.00 0.76 6.24
C ALA A 52 -13.29 -0.51 7.06
N LEU A 53 -13.35 -1.67 6.40
CA LEU A 53 -13.57 -2.98 7.05
C LEU A 53 -12.48 -3.31 8.06
N PHE A 54 -11.22 -3.01 7.73
CA PHE A 54 -10.09 -3.23 8.62
C PHE A 54 -10.20 -2.39 9.90
N ARG A 55 -10.62 -1.13 9.78
CA ARG A 55 -10.80 -0.23 10.92
C ARG A 55 -11.95 -0.66 11.83
N GLU A 56 -13.02 -1.21 11.26
CA GLU A 56 -14.14 -1.85 11.97
C GLU A 56 -13.80 -3.24 12.54
N ARG A 57 -12.55 -3.71 12.38
CA ARG A 57 -12.06 -5.03 12.84
C ARG A 57 -12.72 -6.23 12.16
N GLU A 58 -13.35 -6.04 11.01
CA GLU A 58 -13.91 -7.11 10.20
C GLU A 58 -12.85 -7.74 9.29
N TYR A 59 -11.80 -8.30 9.90
CA TYR A 59 -10.59 -8.71 9.19
C TYR A 59 -10.83 -9.77 8.10
N CYS A 60 -11.72 -10.74 8.33
CA CYS A 60 -12.06 -11.74 7.32
C CYS A 60 -12.66 -11.10 6.07
N ARG A 61 -13.61 -10.18 6.24
CA ARG A 61 -14.24 -9.45 5.13
C ARG A 61 -13.21 -8.58 4.41
N ALA A 62 -12.36 -7.86 5.16
CA ALA A 62 -11.28 -7.05 4.58
C ALA A 62 -10.34 -7.89 3.70
N ILE A 63 -9.94 -9.09 4.16
CA ILE A 63 -9.09 -10.00 3.37
C ILE A 63 -9.73 -10.35 2.03
N HIS A 64 -11.02 -10.72 2.03
CA HIS A 64 -11.73 -11.05 0.80
C HIS A 64 -11.78 -9.85 -0.15
N THR A 65 -12.10 -8.66 0.37
CA THR A 65 -12.17 -7.44 -0.43
C THR A 65 -10.80 -7.05 -1.03
N TYR A 66 -9.72 -7.12 -0.27
CA TYR A 66 -8.37 -6.84 -0.78
C TYR A 66 -7.90 -7.88 -1.81
N LYS A 67 -8.19 -9.18 -1.60
CA LYS A 67 -7.87 -10.22 -2.58
C LYS A 67 -8.62 -10.01 -3.89
N GLN A 68 -9.88 -9.56 -3.82
CA GLN A 68 -10.64 -9.17 -5.00
C GLN A 68 -9.99 -7.98 -5.72
N ALA A 69 -9.50 -6.97 -4.99
CA ALA A 69 -8.77 -5.84 -5.59
C ALA A 69 -7.51 -6.31 -6.36
N LEU A 70 -6.75 -7.26 -5.80
CA LEU A 70 -5.58 -7.84 -6.46
C LEU A 70 -5.92 -8.64 -7.74
N GLN A 71 -7.09 -9.27 -7.79
CA GLN A 71 -7.53 -9.97 -9.02
C GLN A 71 -7.78 -9.00 -10.16
N TYR A 72 -8.44 -7.86 -9.89
CA TYR A 72 -8.64 -6.81 -10.88
C TYR A 72 -7.32 -6.24 -11.41
N TYR A 73 -6.28 -6.19 -10.58
CA TYR A 73 -4.93 -5.80 -11.01
C TYR A 73 -4.29 -6.82 -11.97
N LYS A 74 -4.47 -8.13 -11.76
CA LYS A 74 -3.86 -9.18 -12.60
C LYS A 74 -4.47 -9.32 -13.99
N ILE A 75 -5.72 -8.90 -14.16
CA ILE A 75 -6.44 -8.97 -15.44
C ILE A 75 -5.99 -7.84 -16.40
N ILE A 76 -5.29 -6.84 -15.87
CA ILE A 76 -4.73 -5.73 -16.65
C ILE A 76 -3.31 -6.13 -17.06
N PRO A 77 -3.01 -6.30 -18.35
CA PRO A 77 -1.69 -6.73 -18.77
C PRO A 77 -0.65 -5.67 -18.38
N LYS A 78 0.30 -6.08 -17.54
CA LYS A 78 1.60 -5.42 -17.38
C LYS A 78 2.22 -5.31 -18.78
N GLN A 79 2.25 -4.13 -19.38
CA GLN A 79 3.19 -3.86 -20.46
C GLN A 79 4.60 -3.89 -19.86
N ASN A 80 5.16 -5.10 -19.81
CA ASN A 80 6.56 -5.32 -19.50
C ASN A 80 7.39 -4.78 -20.66
N SER A 81 8.13 -3.73 -20.38
CA SER A 81 9.34 -3.35 -21.11
C SER A 81 10.35 -4.50 -21.11
N THR A 82 10.53 -5.20 -22.23
CA THR A 82 11.85 -5.69 -22.70
C THR A 82 11.81 -6.22 -24.14
N SER A 83 12.47 -5.46 -25.04
CA SER A 83 13.39 -5.92 -26.10
C SER A 83 12.86 -6.53 -27.41
N ARG A 84 12.93 -5.77 -28.52
CA ARG A 84 13.91 -5.89 -29.64
C ARG A 84 13.42 -5.22 -30.95
N SER A 85 14.34 -4.49 -31.62
CA SER A 85 14.26 -3.87 -32.99
C SER A 85 13.17 -2.79 -33.19
N SER A 86 13.37 -1.66 -33.87
CA SER A 86 14.23 -1.31 -35.00
C SER A 86 14.48 0.21 -35.06
N LEU A 87 15.59 0.57 -35.70
CA LEU A 87 16.07 1.90 -36.09
C LEU A 87 14.97 2.80 -36.69
N SER A 88 14.70 3.99 -36.13
CA SER A 88 14.38 5.21 -36.90
C SER A 88 14.44 6.47 -36.04
N SER A 89 15.24 7.43 -36.51
CA SER A 89 15.31 8.82 -36.05
C SER A 89 14.02 9.58 -36.36
N SER A 90 13.55 10.44 -35.45
CA SER A 90 13.22 11.86 -35.73
C SER A 90 12.29 12.45 -34.66
N ASN A 91 12.74 13.59 -34.12
CA ASN A 91 12.03 14.61 -33.36
C ASN A 91 10.52 14.68 -33.62
N ARG A 92 9.70 14.52 -32.58
CA ARG A 92 8.52 15.37 -32.31
C ARG A 92 8.28 15.53 -30.81
N SER A 93 8.27 16.80 -30.41
CA SER A 93 7.75 17.34 -29.16
C SER A 93 6.46 16.65 -28.71
N SER A 94 6.45 16.16 -27.48
CA SER A 94 5.23 16.00 -26.70
C SER A 94 5.58 16.01 -25.21
N SER A 95 4.93 16.93 -24.51
CA SER A 95 4.97 17.14 -23.06
C SER A 95 4.75 15.84 -22.28
N PRO A 96 5.51 15.53 -21.22
CA PRO A 96 5.21 14.39 -20.37
C PRO A 96 4.21 14.80 -19.28
N ASN A 97 2.98 15.14 -19.67
CA ASN A 97 1.87 15.22 -18.73
C ASN A 97 0.90 14.05 -18.99
N SER A 98 0.55 13.36 -17.89
CA SER A 98 -0.50 12.34 -17.74
C SER A 98 -0.16 10.87 -18.02
N PHE A 99 0.74 10.30 -17.21
CA PHE A 99 0.59 8.91 -16.76
C PHE A 99 0.54 8.88 -15.23
N ASN A 100 -0.45 9.57 -14.67
CA ASN A 100 -0.91 9.32 -13.31
C ASN A 100 -2.11 8.36 -13.40
N ILE A 101 -1.88 7.17 -13.98
CA ILE A 101 -2.71 6.03 -13.65
C ILE A 101 -2.32 5.75 -12.21
N SER A 102 -3.20 6.07 -11.27
CA SER A 102 -3.00 5.87 -9.85
C SER A 102 -2.58 4.42 -9.60
N ALA A 103 -1.26 4.22 -9.54
CA ALA A 103 -0.65 2.91 -9.58
C ALA A 103 -0.82 2.29 -8.20
N ILE A 104 -1.98 1.66 -7.98
CA ILE A 104 -2.25 0.81 -6.83
C ILE A 104 -1.01 -0.05 -6.59
N ASN A 105 -0.37 0.13 -5.44
CA ASN A 105 0.83 -0.59 -5.10
C ASN A 105 0.47 -2.00 -4.63
N GLU A 106 0.68 -3.01 -5.47
CA GLU A 106 0.41 -4.42 -5.16
C GLU A 106 1.01 -4.84 -3.81
N ASN A 107 2.22 -4.36 -3.49
CA ASN A 107 2.91 -4.67 -2.25
C ASN A 107 2.19 -4.10 -1.02
N GLU A 108 1.57 -2.93 -1.17
CA GLU A 108 0.79 -2.31 -0.09
C GLU A 108 -0.48 -3.10 0.19
N VAL A 109 -1.18 -3.58 -0.85
CA VAL A 109 -2.37 -4.42 -0.68
C VAL A 109 -2.01 -5.76 -0.03
N LYS A 110 -0.89 -6.39 -0.41
CA LYS A 110 -0.37 -7.59 0.28
C LYS A 110 -0.07 -7.33 1.75
N PHE A 111 0.52 -6.18 2.07
CA PHE A 111 0.78 -5.78 3.45
C PHE A 111 -0.53 -5.57 4.25
N LYS A 112 -1.56 -4.98 3.64
CA LYS A 112 -2.89 -4.84 4.25
C LYS A 112 -3.53 -6.21 4.53
N ILE A 113 -3.45 -7.16 3.59
CA ILE A 113 -3.90 -8.55 3.79
C ILE A 113 -3.13 -9.23 4.93
N ALA A 114 -1.80 -9.13 4.93
CA ALA A 114 -0.96 -9.69 6.00
C ALA A 114 -1.30 -9.09 7.37
N SER A 115 -1.60 -7.79 7.42
CA SER A 115 -2.01 -7.10 8.64
C SER A 115 -3.35 -7.63 9.17
N CYS A 116 -4.29 -7.97 8.29
CA CYS A 116 -5.55 -8.62 8.68
C CYS A 116 -5.31 -10.02 9.26
N HIS A 117 -4.51 -10.86 8.60
CA HIS A 117 -4.17 -12.19 9.10
C HIS A 117 -3.43 -12.11 10.45
N PHE A 118 -2.55 -11.14 10.63
CA PHE A 118 -1.88 -10.89 11.91
C PHE A 118 -2.87 -10.52 13.01
N ALA A 119 -3.86 -9.67 12.71
CA ALA A 119 -4.91 -9.31 13.67
C ALA A 119 -5.82 -10.50 14.05
N LEU A 120 -6.00 -11.46 13.15
CA LEU A 120 -6.69 -12.73 13.41
C LEU A 120 -5.82 -13.77 14.16
N GLY A 121 -4.53 -13.49 14.38
CA GLY A 121 -3.58 -14.44 15.00
C GLY A 121 -3.04 -15.51 14.03
N GLU A 122 -3.43 -15.45 12.75
CA GLU A 122 -3.02 -16.39 11.70
C GLU A 122 -1.60 -16.09 11.20
N THR A 123 -0.62 -16.27 12.09
CA THR A 123 0.78 -15.89 11.86
C THR A 123 1.38 -16.53 10.59
N LYS A 124 1.01 -17.78 10.29
CA LYS A 124 1.49 -18.49 9.09
C LYS A 124 0.97 -17.85 7.80
N ALA A 125 -0.32 -17.54 7.72
CA ALA A 125 -0.93 -16.93 6.55
C ALA A 125 -0.37 -15.51 6.32
N ALA A 126 -0.19 -14.74 7.41
CA ALA A 126 0.44 -13.42 7.34
C ALA A 126 1.89 -13.49 6.83
N LEU A 127 2.67 -14.50 7.24
CA LEU A 127 4.05 -14.68 6.73
C LEU A 127 4.08 -14.96 5.23
N VAL A 128 3.19 -15.82 4.72
CA VAL A 128 3.11 -16.14 3.29
C VAL A 128 2.87 -14.87 2.45
N GLU A 129 1.94 -14.02 2.89
CA GLU A 129 1.64 -12.75 2.19
C GLU A 129 2.83 -11.77 2.27
N MET A 130 3.52 -11.70 3.41
CA MET A 130 4.70 -10.84 3.61
C MET A 130 5.94 -11.31 2.82
N GLU A 131 6.16 -12.62 2.72
CA GLU A 131 7.25 -13.21 1.92
C GLU A 131 7.02 -13.00 0.41
N GLY A 132 5.76 -12.80 0.00
CA GLY A 132 5.39 -12.36 -1.34
C GLY A 132 5.74 -10.91 -1.69
N ILE A 133 6.23 -10.11 -0.72
CA ILE A 133 6.70 -8.74 -0.93
C ILE A 133 8.24 -8.73 -1.01
N PRO A 134 8.85 -8.29 -2.12
CA PRO A 134 10.30 -8.29 -2.27
C PRO A 134 10.96 -7.34 -1.26
N SER A 135 12.14 -7.72 -0.74
CA SER A 135 12.89 -6.95 0.26
C SER A 135 13.11 -5.47 -0.09
N LYS A 136 13.32 -5.16 -1.37
CA LYS A 136 13.54 -3.78 -1.86
C LYS A 136 12.27 -2.91 -1.83
N ALA A 137 11.09 -3.52 -1.82
CA ALA A 137 9.81 -2.80 -1.78
C ALA A 137 9.24 -2.66 -0.36
N ARG A 138 9.86 -3.30 0.64
CA ARG A 138 9.40 -3.23 2.04
C ARG A 138 9.80 -1.91 2.66
N ASN A 139 8.83 -1.19 3.21
CA ASN A 139 9.08 -0.04 4.08
C ASN A 139 9.32 -0.47 5.54
N LEU A 140 9.51 0.50 6.43
CA LEU A 140 9.69 0.28 7.87
C LEU A 140 8.52 -0.51 8.49
N GLN A 141 7.28 -0.12 8.19
CA GLN A 141 6.08 -0.76 8.75
C GLN A 141 5.96 -2.23 8.31
N MET A 142 6.18 -2.51 7.03
CA MET A 142 6.23 -3.87 6.47
C MET A 142 7.32 -4.72 7.13
N SER A 143 8.54 -4.16 7.25
CA SER A 143 9.67 -4.86 7.87
C SER A 143 9.42 -5.15 9.35
N LEU A 144 8.77 -4.23 10.06
CA LEU A 144 8.41 -4.40 11.46
C LEU A 144 7.35 -5.47 11.66
N LEU A 145 6.32 -5.52 10.81
CA LEU A 145 5.32 -6.58 10.85
C LEU A 145 5.97 -7.95 10.61
N MET A 146 6.84 -8.06 9.60
CA MET A 146 7.56 -9.30 9.31
C MET A 146 8.42 -9.77 10.49
N ALA A 147 9.10 -8.84 11.17
CA ALA A 147 9.86 -9.16 12.38
C ALA A 147 8.97 -9.70 13.52
N LYS A 148 7.81 -9.06 13.75
CA LYS A 148 6.81 -9.51 14.74
C LYS A 148 6.29 -10.91 14.42
N LEU A 149 6.00 -11.18 13.15
CA LEU A 149 5.55 -12.50 12.69
C LEU A 149 6.61 -13.58 12.93
N TYR A 150 7.88 -13.34 12.57
CA TYR A 150 8.95 -14.30 12.85
C TYR A 150 9.16 -14.54 14.35
N ARG A 151 9.00 -13.50 15.18
CA ARG A 151 9.04 -13.66 16.64
C ARG A 151 7.92 -14.56 17.13
N ASN A 152 6.69 -14.37 16.65
CA ASN A 152 5.55 -15.21 17.00
C ASN A 152 5.74 -16.67 16.56
N SER A 153 6.40 -16.90 15.42
CA SER A 153 6.76 -18.24 14.93
C SER A 153 8.03 -18.84 15.55
N LYS A 154 8.65 -18.19 16.55
CA LYS A 154 9.92 -18.59 17.19
C LYS A 154 11.14 -18.67 16.25
N HIS A 155 11.08 -17.99 15.10
CA HIS A 155 12.19 -17.87 14.16
C HIS A 155 13.12 -16.71 14.55
N ASN A 156 13.81 -16.86 15.69
CA ASN A 156 14.56 -15.77 16.32
C ASN A 156 15.64 -15.16 15.42
N ARG A 157 16.38 -15.97 14.65
CA ARG A 157 17.44 -15.49 13.75
C ARG A 157 16.88 -14.57 12.66
N SER A 158 15.77 -14.96 12.05
CA SER A 158 15.10 -14.18 11.01
C SER A 158 14.47 -12.90 11.59
N ALA A 159 13.86 -12.99 12.78
CA ALA A 159 13.32 -11.84 13.49
C ALA A 159 14.40 -10.78 13.76
N VAL A 160 15.57 -11.19 14.27
CA VAL A 160 16.71 -10.28 14.51
C VAL A 160 17.18 -9.60 13.23
N ALA A 161 17.27 -10.34 12.12
CA ALA A 161 17.63 -9.75 10.83
C ALA A 161 16.63 -8.67 10.39
N CYS A 162 15.33 -8.92 10.52
CA CYS A 162 14.29 -7.94 10.19
C CYS A 162 14.30 -6.73 11.13
N TYR A 163 14.54 -6.90 12.44
CA TYR A 163 14.68 -5.77 13.36
C TYR A 163 15.91 -4.90 13.06
N ARG A 164 17.04 -5.51 12.66
CA ARG A 164 18.23 -4.75 12.23
C ARG A 164 17.96 -3.90 10.99
N GLU A 165 17.16 -4.39 10.05
CA GLU A 165 16.69 -3.61 8.90
C GLU A 165 15.85 -2.41 9.35
N CYS A 166 14.92 -2.61 10.28
CA CYS A 166 14.09 -1.53 10.82
C CYS A 166 14.93 -0.41 11.45
N LEU A 167 15.98 -0.76 12.19
CA LEU A 167 16.90 0.21 12.79
C LEU A 167 17.70 0.97 11.72
N ARG A 168 18.02 0.35 10.57
CA ARG A 168 18.67 1.04 9.45
C ARG A 168 17.75 2.06 8.82
N PHE A 169 16.45 1.76 8.66
CA PHE A 169 15.47 2.74 8.20
C PHE A 169 15.40 3.94 9.16
N VAL A 170 15.21 3.73 10.46
CA VAL A 170 15.13 4.81 11.44
C VAL A 170 16.41 5.65 11.49
N LYS A 171 17.59 5.01 11.39
CA LYS A 171 18.88 5.72 11.37
C LYS A 171 19.04 6.53 10.08
N MET A 172 18.61 6.01 8.93
CA MET A 172 18.63 6.74 7.66
C MET A 172 17.62 7.88 7.65
N ASP A 173 16.41 7.67 8.19
CA ASP A 173 15.38 8.71 8.33
C ASP A 173 15.90 9.84 9.22
N PHE A 174 16.57 9.53 10.34
CA PHE A 174 17.19 10.53 11.21
C PHE A 174 18.32 11.31 10.51
N ILE A 175 19.20 10.62 9.77
CA ILE A 175 20.27 11.28 9.00
C ILE A 175 19.68 12.13 7.88
N PHE A 176 18.63 11.66 7.19
CA PHE A 176 17.96 12.39 6.13
C PHE A 176 17.23 13.62 6.68
N PHE A 177 16.52 13.49 7.81
CA PHE A 177 15.92 14.63 8.50
C PHE A 177 16.99 15.65 8.92
N HIS A 178 18.13 15.20 9.46
CA HIS A 178 19.24 16.07 9.81
C HIS A 178 19.85 16.77 8.58
N PHE A 179 20.03 16.05 7.46
CA PHE A 179 20.59 16.62 6.22
C PHE A 179 19.61 17.58 5.54
N SER A 180 18.32 17.23 5.48
CA SER A 180 17.28 18.09 4.91
C SER A 180 17.04 19.34 5.76
N PHE A 181 17.12 19.24 7.10
CA PHE A 181 17.08 20.40 7.99
C PHE A 181 18.34 21.28 7.83
N SER A 182 19.52 20.66 7.66
CA SER A 182 20.78 21.37 7.39
C SER A 182 20.80 22.10 6.04
N VAL A 183 19.98 21.69 5.07
CA VAL A 183 19.83 22.36 3.77
C VAL A 183 18.77 23.47 3.81
N SER A 184 17.81 23.43 4.74
CA SER A 184 16.69 24.37 4.76
C SER A 184 16.79 25.51 5.78
N HIS A 185 17.46 25.36 6.93
CA HIS A 185 17.49 26.42 7.94
C HIS A 185 18.80 26.48 8.72
N GLY A 186 19.66 27.45 8.39
CA GLY A 186 20.90 27.76 9.09
C GLY A 186 20.73 28.36 10.50
N ILE A 187 19.80 27.85 11.32
CA ILE A 187 19.64 28.23 12.74
C ILE A 187 19.25 26.97 13.55
N LEU A 188 20.18 26.54 14.41
CA LEU A 188 20.15 25.31 15.18
C LEU A 188 19.47 25.53 16.55
N THR A 189 18.26 25.02 16.76
CA THR A 189 17.77 24.72 18.12
C THR A 189 17.07 23.37 18.13
N PHE A 190 17.76 22.37 18.70
CA PHE A 190 17.22 21.03 18.91
C PHE A 190 16.40 21.01 20.20
N LYS A 191 15.14 20.59 20.12
CA LYS A 191 14.37 20.14 21.29
C LYS A 191 13.86 18.73 21.00
N PHE A 192 14.58 17.74 21.54
CA PHE A 192 14.09 16.37 21.62
C PHE A 192 13.00 16.33 22.70
N LEU A 193 11.77 15.97 22.32
CA LEU A 193 10.80 15.46 23.29
C LEU A 193 10.93 13.94 23.28
N PHE A 194 11.38 13.38 24.41
CA PHE A 194 11.20 11.96 24.72
C PHE A 194 9.75 11.69 25.11
#